data_AF-A0A0A8UTQ8-F1
#
_entry.id   AF-A0A0A8UTQ8-F1
#
_cell.length_a   1.000
_cell.length_b   1.000
_cell.length_c   1.000
_cell.angle_alpha   90.00
_cell.angle_beta   90.00
_cell.angle_gamma   90.00
#
_symmetry.space_group_name_H-M   'P 1'
#
loop_
_entity.id
_entity.type
_entity.pdbx_description
1 polymer ?
#
loop_
_entity_poly.entity_id
_entity_poly.type
_entity_poly.pdbx_seq_one_letter_code
_entity_poly.pdbx_strand_id
1 'polypeptide(L)' 'MDYLNLWEQLAGVPINDEDEIEEDFLHFEKGTNKFELWTWFDGKLPKGIAHELFKMS' A
#
# COMPACT_ATOMS: atom_id res chain seq x y z
N MET A 1 -8.14 -7.84 9.86
CA MET A 1 -7.57 -6.60 9.31
C MET A 1 -8.22 -6.38 7.96
N ASP A 2 -8.76 -5.20 7.70
CA ASP A 2 -9.31 -4.84 6.38
C ASP A 2 -8.19 -4.22 5.54
N TYR A 3 -7.61 -5.02 4.64
CA TYR A 3 -6.48 -4.58 3.82
C TYR A 3 -6.90 -3.62 2.71
N LEU A 4 -8.17 -3.63 2.29
CA LEU A 4 -8.69 -2.70 1.29
C LEU A 4 -8.84 -1.31 1.89
N ASN A 5 -9.38 -1.22 3.11
CA ASN A 5 -9.46 0.06 3.81
C ASN A 5 -8.07 0.63 4.15
N LEU A 6 -7.09 -0.22 4.48
CA LEU A 6 -5.70 0.23 4.66
C LEU A 6 -5.09 0.72 3.34
N TRP A 7 -5.38 0.07 2.21
CA TRP A 7 -4.94 0.53 0.90
C TRP A 7 -5.53 1.91 0.55
N GLU A 8 -6.80 2.15 0.85
CA GLU A 8 -7.42 3.47 0.69
C GLU A 8 -6.74 4.54 1.56
N GLN A 9 -6.35 4.21 2.79
CA GLN A 9 -5.60 5.12 3.65
C GLN A 9 -4.21 5.42 3.10
N LEU A 10 -3.53 4.43 2.50
CA LEU A 10 -2.24 4.61 1.87
C LEU A 10 -2.28 5.66 0.74
N ALA A 11 -3.41 5.80 0.04
CA ALA A 11 -3.57 6.81 -1.02
C ALA A 11 -3.48 8.26 -0.51
N GLY A 12 -3.63 8.48 0.80
CA GLY A 12 -3.42 9.78 1.45
C GLY A 12 -1.97 10.04 1.87
N VAL A 13 -1.07 9.06 1.80
CA VAL A 13 0.33 9.20 2.19
C VAL A 13 1.12 9.80 1.02
N PRO A 14 1.79 10.96 1.19
CA PRO A 14 2.59 11.54 0.13
C PRO A 14 3.76 10.64 -0.27
N ILE A 15 4.12 10.68 -1.55
CA ILE A 15 5.24 9.93 -2.13
C ILE A 15 6.19 10.94 -2.78
N ASN A 16 7.48 10.83 -2.51
CA ASN A 16 8.51 11.69 -3.09
C ASN A 16 8.91 11.26 -4.52
N ASP A 17 9.84 12.00 -5.13
CA ASP A 17 10.34 11.71 -6.50
C ASP A 17 11.15 10.40 -6.60
N GLU A 18 11.51 9.78 -5.47
CA GLU A 18 12.25 8.50 -5.39
C GLU A 18 11.32 7.30 -5.15
N ASP A 19 10.00 7.49 -5.29
CA ASP A 19 8.97 6.49 -5.04
C ASP A 19 8.88 6.02 -3.58
N GLU A 20 9.28 6.84 -2.62
CA GLU A 20 9.23 6.53 -1.18
C GLU A 20 8.13 7.31 -0.45
N ILE A 21 7.56 6.70 0.59
CA ILE A 21 6.56 7.35 1.44
C ILE A 21 7.22 8.48 2.28
N GLU A 22 6.56 9.63 2.37
CA GLU A 22 7.09 10.80 3.09
C GLU A 22 6.69 10.88 4.57
N GLU A 23 5.88 9.92 5.03
CA GLU A 23 5.39 9.78 6.41
C GLU A 23 5.35 8.30 6.79
N ASP A 24 5.40 8.00 8.09
CA ASP A 24 5.28 6.63 8.59
C ASP A 24 3.89 6.06 8.28
N PHE A 25 3.84 4.80 7.86
CA PHE A 25 2.60 4.10 7.57
C PHE A 25 2.62 2.68 8.12
N LEU A 26 1.76 2.39 9.12
CA LEU A 26 1.74 1.13 9.87
C LEU A 26 3.07 0.84 10.58
N HIS A 27 3.89 -0.04 9.99
CA HIS A 27 5.22 -0.44 10.46
C HIS A 27 6.30 -0.08 9.43
N PHE A 28 5.91 0.59 8.34
CA PHE A 28 6.83 1.15 7.36
C PHE A 28 7.19 2.56 7.81
N GLU A 29 8.48 2.82 7.89
CA GLU A 29 9.01 4.15 8.21
C GLU A 29 9.01 5.04 6.96
N LYS A 30 8.96 6.35 7.15
CA LYS A 30 9.29 7.32 6.10
C LYS A 30 10.55 6.90 5.34
N GLY A 31 10.51 6.98 4.01
CA GLY A 31 11.58 6.50 3.13
C GLY A 31 11.38 5.07 2.65
N THR A 32 10.34 4.36 3.10
CA THR A 32 10.03 3.05 2.53
C THR A 32 9.53 3.18 1.10
N ASN A 33 10.11 2.41 0.18
CA ASN A 33 9.72 2.39 -1.22
C ASN A 33 8.29 1.85 -1.43
N LYS A 34 7.46 2.53 -2.24
CA LYS A 34 6.06 2.16 -2.51
C LYS A 34 5.88 0.74 -3.09
N PHE A 35 6.88 0.20 -3.79
CA PHE A 35 6.82 -1.17 -4.31
C PHE A 35 6.98 -2.21 -3.19
N GLU A 36 7.69 -1.88 -2.10
CA GLU A 36 7.73 -2.73 -0.91
C GLU A 36 6.37 -2.76 -0.21
N LEU A 37 5.73 -1.60 -0.06
CA LEU A 37 4.37 -1.51 0.47
C LEU A 37 3.40 -2.33 -0.39
N TRP A 38 3.42 -2.15 -1.71
CA TRP A 38 2.58 -2.92 -2.63
C TRP A 38 2.81 -4.43 -2.47
N THR A 39 4.07 -4.88 -2.50
CA THR A 39 4.40 -6.30 -2.33
C THR A 39 3.86 -6.86 -1.01
N TRP A 40 3.93 -6.07 0.07
CA TRP A 40 3.36 -6.45 1.35
C TRP A 40 1.84 -6.62 1.27
N PHE A 41 1.11 -5.66 0.70
CA PHE A 41 -0.35 -5.74 0.51
C PHE A 41 -0.76 -6.93 -0.35
N ASP A 42 -0.03 -7.17 -1.44
CA ASP A 42 -0.28 -8.28 -2.35
C ASP A 42 -0.18 -9.63 -1.63
N GLY A 43 0.82 -9.78 -0.76
CA GLY A 43 1.01 -10.96 0.08
C GLY A 43 -0.04 -11.16 1.19
N LYS A 44 -0.92 -10.17 1.46
CA LYS A 44 -2.01 -10.32 2.45
C LYS A 44 -3.31 -10.85 1.87
N LEU A 45 -3.42 -10.90 0.55
CA LEU A 45 -4.65 -11.28 -0.14
C LEU A 45 -4.40 -12.51 -1.02
N PRO A 46 -5.31 -13.50 -1.06
CA PRO A 46 -5.09 -14.75 -1.80
C PRO A 46 -4.80 -14.58 -3.30
N LYS A 47 -5.24 -13.46 -3.88
CA LYS A 47 -5.07 -13.13 -5.30
C LYS A 47 -4.38 -11.77 -5.51
N GLY A 48 -3.84 -11.18 -4.45
CA GLY A 48 -3.23 -9.86 -4.51
C GLY A 48 -4.22 -8.69 -4.43
N ILE A 49 -3.69 -7.50 -4.14
CA ILE A 49 -4.47 -6.28 -3.92
C ILE A 49 -5.07 -5.76 -5.23
N ALA A 50 -4.32 -5.84 -6.33
CA ALA A 50 -4.79 -5.41 -7.65
C ALA A 50 -6.01 -6.21 -8.12
N HIS A 51 -6.03 -7.53 -7.87
CA HIS A 51 -7.16 -8.40 -8.20
C HIS A 51 -8.41 -8.06 -7.39
N GLU A 52 -8.27 -7.76 -6.10
CA GLU A 52 -9.40 -7.37 -5.27
C GLU A 52 -9.96 -5.99 -5.65
N LEU A 53 -9.11 -5.01 -5.97
CA LEU A 53 -9.55 -3.70 -6.48
C LEU A 53 -10.32 -3.81 -7.81
N PHE A 54 -9.85 -4.66 -8.73
CA PHE A 54 -10.52 -4.88 -10.02
C PHE A 54 -11.92 -5.52 -9.89
N LYS A 55 -12.16 -6.33 -8.85
CA LYS A 55 -13.52 -6.85 -8.60
C LYS A 55 -14.50 -5.79 -8.11
N MET A 56 -13.98 -4.69 -7.55
CA MET A 56 -14.78 -3.62 -6.96
C MET A 56 -15.15 -2.52 -7.96
N SER A 57 -14.56 -2.55 -9.16
CA SER A 57 -14.88 -1.64 -10.29
C SER A 57 -15.97 -2.18 -11.20
#